data_AF-A0A1Q7G232-F1
#
_entry.id   AF-A0A1Q7G232-F1
#
_cell.length_a   1.000
_cell.length_b   1.000
_cell.length_c   1.000
_cell.angle_alpha   90.00
_cell.angle_beta   90.00
_cell.angle_gamma   90.00
#
_symmetry.space_group_name_H-M   'P 1'
#
loop_
_entity.id
_entity.type
_entity.pdbx_description
1 polymer ?
#
loop_
_entity_poly.entity_id
_entity_poly.type
_entity_poly.pdbx_seq_one_letter_code
_entity_poly.pdbx_strand_id
1 'polypeptide(L)'
;MRVSSVICGALVGIMVISVLVSFQVFAQTAGPSNPNANKTTAYNLLHNNQTNLSNIPPLIVKTDLPSYNQGDAVVITGHVRHLENQTAIALKIVSPLKNLVGIAQLLPASDGSFTTTFKVTGPLWKDAGNYTIITNYGRYTQANATFYYSGGNGQIIFSNVINDVYHLQAGGVTYDIPYIIKNGASVKSMDVYADKFMLEITIDAPSDGSLTLTLPRQLMDAKVPANLTQDQIMAGIKINPNELEDSNYIVTVSQKLIQFTETKNPSVRILSIPFHQGDTKIDIIGTMIVPEFGPSAALVLAIAIISIIAVSAKTGLRFMPKY
;
A
#
# COMPACT_ATOMS: atom_id res chain seq x y z
N MET A 1 -85.17 10.59 -45.76
CA MET A 1 -84.00 9.77 -45.35
C MET A 1 -83.03 9.73 -46.51
N ARG A 2 -81.93 10.49 -46.43
CA ARG A 2 -80.90 10.57 -47.48
C ARG A 2 -79.61 10.01 -46.90
N VAL A 3 -79.05 8.99 -47.54
CA VAL A 3 -77.66 8.55 -47.36
C VAL A 3 -77.12 8.31 -48.76
N SER A 4 -76.09 9.05 -49.15
CA SER A 4 -75.15 8.63 -50.18
C SER A 4 -73.79 9.25 -49.89
N SER A 5 -72.83 8.34 -49.81
CA SER A 5 -71.38 8.50 -49.78
C SER A 5 -70.85 9.39 -50.91
N VAL A 6 -69.74 10.11 -50.66
CA VAL A 6 -68.50 10.12 -51.47
C VAL A 6 -67.58 11.26 -51.01
N ILE A 7 -66.35 10.87 -50.60
CA ILE A 7 -65.02 11.48 -50.81
C ILE A 7 -64.90 13.02 -50.73
N CYS A 8 -64.10 13.52 -49.76
CA CYS A 8 -63.00 14.47 -50.00
C CYS A 8 -62.28 14.76 -48.67
N GLY A 9 -61.16 14.09 -48.40
CA GLY A 9 -60.28 14.38 -47.27
C GLY A 9 -59.15 15.30 -47.73
N ALA A 10 -59.27 16.59 -47.41
CA ALA A 10 -58.31 17.62 -47.76
C ALA A 10 -56.94 17.41 -47.08
N LEU A 11 -55.89 17.45 -47.90
CA LEU A 11 -54.49 17.62 -47.48
C LEU A 11 -54.32 19.02 -46.87
N VAL A 12 -53.95 19.12 -45.60
CA VAL A 12 -53.41 20.35 -45.01
C VAL A 12 -51.90 20.19 -44.94
N GLY A 13 -51.20 20.85 -45.86
CA GLY A 13 -49.74 20.99 -45.82
C GLY A 13 -49.34 22.07 -44.82
N ILE A 14 -48.56 21.70 -43.82
CA ILE A 14 -47.79 22.65 -43.01
C ILE A 14 -46.36 22.63 -43.54
N MET A 15 -46.00 23.68 -44.29
CA MET A 15 -44.62 23.98 -44.66
C MET A 15 -43.85 24.38 -43.40
N VAL A 16 -42.97 23.52 -42.91
CA VAL A 16 -41.90 23.93 -41.98
C VAL A 16 -40.70 24.33 -42.82
N ILE A 17 -40.50 25.63 -42.97
CA ILE A 17 -39.30 26.22 -43.56
C ILE A 17 -38.15 25.93 -42.59
N SER A 18 -37.36 24.89 -42.88
CA SER A 18 -36.11 24.61 -42.20
C SER A 18 -34.99 25.36 -42.92
N VAL A 19 -34.63 26.53 -42.40
CA VAL A 19 -33.42 27.25 -42.83
C VAL A 19 -32.21 26.45 -42.35
N LEU A 20 -31.51 25.79 -43.28
CA LEU A 20 -30.16 25.27 -43.05
C LEU A 20 -29.21 26.47 -42.87
N VAL A 21 -28.83 26.76 -41.63
CA VAL A 21 -27.71 27.66 -41.34
C VAL A 21 -26.46 26.79 -41.25
N SER A 22 -25.65 26.76 -42.31
CA SER A 22 -24.35 26.10 -42.31
C SER A 22 -23.31 27.02 -41.67
N PHE A 23 -22.82 26.67 -40.48
CA PHE A 23 -21.62 27.29 -39.92
C PHE A 23 -20.40 26.64 -40.59
N GLN A 24 -19.56 27.45 -41.25
CA GLN A 24 -18.22 27.03 -41.65
C GLN A 24 -17.41 26.80 -40.37
N VAL A 25 -17.03 25.55 -40.09
CA VAL A 25 -16.00 25.25 -39.10
C VAL A 25 -14.67 25.70 -39.71
N PHE A 26 -14.14 26.84 -39.27
CA PHE A 26 -12.75 27.16 -39.55
C PHE A 26 -11.89 26.16 -38.79
N ALA A 27 -11.31 25.19 -39.51
CA ALA A 27 -10.19 24.43 -38.99
C ALA A 27 -9.07 25.44 -38.69
N GLN A 28 -8.70 25.57 -37.41
CA GLN A 28 -7.52 26.32 -37.04
C GLN A 28 -6.33 25.58 -37.63
N THR A 29 -5.69 26.16 -38.65
CA THR A 29 -4.43 25.63 -39.17
C THR A 29 -3.44 25.60 -38.02
N ALA A 30 -2.84 24.43 -37.76
CA ALA A 30 -1.79 24.32 -36.76
C ALA A 30 -0.71 25.36 -37.11
N GLY A 31 -0.45 26.30 -36.19
CA GLY A 31 0.62 27.28 -36.34
C GLY A 31 1.97 26.57 -36.50
N PRO A 32 3.00 27.26 -37.01
CA PRO A 32 4.34 26.68 -37.12
C PRO A 32 4.77 26.12 -35.76
N SER A 33 5.27 24.88 -35.76
CA SER A 33 5.73 24.22 -34.54
C SER A 33 6.81 25.07 -33.88
N ASN A 34 6.64 25.38 -32.59
CA ASN A 34 7.62 26.17 -31.85
C ASN A 34 8.97 25.42 -31.86
N PRO A 35 10.04 25.98 -32.48
CA PRO A 35 11.32 25.29 -32.61
C PRO A 35 12.02 25.06 -31.26
N ASN A 36 11.51 25.66 -30.18
CA ASN A 36 12.00 25.52 -28.81
C ASN A 36 11.01 24.85 -27.85
N ALA A 37 9.94 24.19 -28.34
CA ALA A 37 8.93 23.53 -27.50
C ALA A 37 9.52 22.58 -26.44
N ASN A 38 10.71 22.01 -26.72
CA ASN A 38 11.44 21.09 -25.84
C ASN A 38 12.83 21.62 -25.43
N LYS A 39 13.08 22.93 -25.53
CA LYS A 39 14.38 23.56 -25.20
C LYS A 39 14.29 24.70 -24.18
N THR A 40 13.18 24.82 -23.46
CA THR A 40 13.11 25.77 -22.35
C THR A 40 13.76 25.19 -21.10
N THR A 41 14.36 26.05 -20.28
CA THR A 41 14.90 25.66 -18.96
C THR A 41 13.83 24.98 -18.11
N ALA A 42 12.57 25.38 -18.25
CA ALA A 42 11.41 24.74 -17.62
C ALA A 42 11.16 23.29 -18.11
N TYR A 43 11.34 23.01 -19.41
CA TYR A 43 11.25 21.65 -19.95
C TYR A 43 12.37 20.76 -19.39
N ASN A 44 13.61 21.26 -19.33
CA ASN A 44 14.73 20.52 -18.74
C ASN A 44 14.58 20.33 -17.21
N LEU A 45 13.90 21.25 -16.50
CA LEU A 45 13.58 21.11 -15.07
C LEU A 45 12.42 20.13 -14.81
N LEU A 46 11.50 19.96 -15.76
CA LEU A 46 10.40 18.98 -15.68
C LEU A 46 10.85 17.55 -16.06
N HIS A 47 11.87 17.41 -16.91
CA HIS A 47 12.32 16.10 -17.42
C HIS A 47 13.61 15.60 -16.76
N ASN A 48 14.43 16.48 -16.15
CA ASN A 48 15.56 16.06 -15.31
C ASN A 48 15.11 15.87 -13.86
N ASN A 49 14.47 14.74 -13.62
CA ASN A 49 14.93 13.83 -12.58
C ASN A 49 15.10 14.44 -11.18
N GLN A 50 13.99 14.66 -10.49
CA GLN A 50 13.90 14.16 -9.13
C GLN A 50 12.80 13.11 -9.10
N THR A 51 13.23 11.86 -8.90
CA THR A 51 12.47 10.77 -8.28
C THR A 51 11.25 11.31 -7.53
N ASN A 52 10.06 10.80 -7.84
CA ASN A 52 8.78 11.16 -7.23
C ASN A 52 8.77 10.88 -5.70
N LEU A 53 9.48 11.73 -4.94
CA LEU A 53 9.47 11.85 -3.49
C LEU A 53 8.56 13.03 -3.05
N SER A 54 7.93 13.71 -4.01
CA SER A 54 7.09 14.90 -3.81
C SER A 54 5.77 14.61 -3.09
N ASN A 55 5.29 13.36 -3.06
CA ASN A 55 4.00 12.99 -2.46
C ASN A 55 4.07 12.43 -1.02
N ILE A 56 5.26 12.23 -0.43
CA ILE A 56 5.41 11.66 0.93
C ILE A 56 5.80 12.78 1.88
N PRO A 57 4.95 13.31 2.80
CA PRO A 57 5.32 14.42 3.69
C PRO A 57 6.70 14.30 4.35
N PRO A 58 7.40 15.42 4.67
CA PRO A 58 8.74 15.39 5.26
C PRO A 58 8.87 14.54 6.53
N LEU A 59 7.79 14.51 7.33
CA LEU A 59 7.60 13.63 8.45
C LEU A 59 6.14 13.17 8.46
N ILE A 60 5.93 11.87 8.65
CA ILE A 60 4.62 11.26 8.82
C ILE A 60 4.62 10.54 10.17
N VAL A 61 3.50 10.63 10.89
CA VAL A 61 3.25 9.88 12.11
C VAL A 61 1.84 9.32 12.09
N LYS A 62 1.69 8.06 12.50
CA LYS A 62 0.42 7.34 12.60
C LYS A 62 0.40 6.47 13.85
N THR A 63 -0.80 6.04 14.21
CA THR A 63 -1.04 5.03 15.24
C THR A 63 -1.63 3.77 14.62
N ASP A 64 -1.45 2.64 15.28
CA ASP A 64 -1.92 1.34 14.79
C ASP A 64 -3.45 1.21 14.83
N LEU A 65 -4.08 1.74 15.88
CA LEU A 65 -5.53 1.86 16.04
C LEU A 65 -5.97 3.33 16.19
N PRO A 66 -7.23 3.65 15.86
CA PRO A 66 -7.80 4.98 16.08
C PRO A 66 -8.22 5.23 17.54
N SER A 67 -8.41 4.16 18.33
CA SER A 67 -8.87 4.24 19.72
C SER A 67 -8.27 3.17 20.62
N TYR A 68 -8.15 3.48 21.91
CA TYR A 68 -7.52 2.63 22.92
C TYR A 68 -8.27 2.68 24.25
N ASN A 69 -8.15 1.61 25.01
CA ASN A 69 -8.61 1.46 26.39
C ASN A 69 -7.45 1.46 27.38
N GLN A 70 -7.77 1.57 28.67
CA GLN A 70 -6.76 1.52 29.72
C GLN A 70 -6.02 0.17 29.70
N GLY A 71 -4.69 0.23 29.74
CA GLY A 71 -3.81 -0.95 29.69
C GLY A 71 -3.36 -1.33 28.28
N ASP A 72 -4.02 -0.81 27.24
CA ASP A 72 -3.61 -1.02 25.85
C ASP A 72 -2.24 -0.39 25.56
N ALA A 73 -1.61 -0.88 24.50
CA ALA A 73 -0.43 -0.27 23.93
C ALA A 73 -0.76 0.43 22.61
N VAL A 74 -0.32 1.68 22.51
CA VAL A 74 -0.32 2.49 21.28
C VAL A 74 1.00 2.25 20.57
N VAL A 75 0.95 1.70 19.37
CA VAL A 75 2.11 1.58 18.48
C VAL A 75 2.09 2.80 17.57
N ILE A 76 3.13 3.62 17.69
CA ILE A 76 3.34 4.82 16.90
C ILE A 76 4.35 4.49 15.81
N THR A 77 3.94 4.67 14.56
CA THR A 77 4.80 4.45 13.38
C THR A 77 4.97 5.75 12.62
N GLY A 78 6.07 5.87 11.90
CA GLY A 78 6.29 7.03 11.06
C GLY A 78 7.50 6.90 10.15
N HIS A 79 7.72 7.96 9.38
CA HIS A 79 8.81 8.04 8.43
C HIS A 79 9.29 9.48 8.28
N VAL A 80 10.61 9.65 8.27
CA VAL A 80 11.32 10.89 7.96
C VAL A 80 11.87 10.78 6.54
N ARG A 81 11.49 11.69 5.66
CA ARG A 81 11.89 11.64 4.24
C ARG A 81 13.40 11.84 4.03
N HIS A 82 13.99 12.79 4.74
CA HIS A 82 15.41 13.13 4.61
C HIS A 82 16.08 13.04 5.96
N LEU A 83 16.98 12.08 6.10
CA LEU A 83 17.76 11.89 7.30
C LEU A 83 18.86 12.96 7.42
N GLU A 84 19.08 13.35 8.67
CA GLU A 84 20.13 14.25 9.12
C GLU A 84 20.96 13.43 10.11
N ASN A 85 22.28 13.57 10.05
CA ASN A 85 23.17 12.71 10.82
C ASN A 85 22.96 12.90 12.33
N GLN A 86 22.75 11.80 13.05
CA GLN A 86 22.56 11.76 14.51
C GLN A 86 21.38 12.60 15.03
N THR A 87 20.43 12.99 14.18
CA THR A 87 19.23 13.71 14.61
C THR A 87 18.18 12.72 15.13
N ALA A 88 17.77 12.89 16.38
CA ALA A 88 16.71 12.08 16.98
C ALA A 88 15.32 12.65 16.70
N ILE A 89 14.34 11.76 16.66
CA ILE A 89 12.92 12.09 16.69
C ILE A 89 12.50 12.27 18.14
N ALA A 90 11.84 13.38 18.45
CA ALA A 90 11.27 13.66 19.75
C ALA A 90 9.74 13.59 19.68
N LEU A 91 9.12 12.75 20.51
CA LEU A 91 7.68 12.59 20.62
C LEU A 91 7.20 13.11 21.96
N LYS A 92 6.07 13.81 21.96
CA LYS A 92 5.29 14.10 23.16
C LYS A 92 3.83 13.74 22.94
N ILE A 93 3.20 13.19 23.97
CA ILE A 93 1.78 12.87 23.98
C ILE A 93 1.09 13.82 24.94
N VAL A 94 0.10 14.56 24.44
CA VAL A 94 -0.69 15.49 25.24
C VAL A 94 -2.14 15.03 25.34
N SER A 95 -2.71 15.14 26.54
CA SER A 95 -4.10 14.79 26.80
C SER A 95 -5.08 15.83 26.21
N PRO A 96 -6.39 15.53 26.19
CA PRO A 96 -7.42 16.50 25.77
C PRO A 96 -7.36 17.80 26.58
N LEU A 97 -6.97 17.71 27.86
CA LEU A 97 -6.78 18.84 28.76
C LEU A 97 -5.40 19.51 28.64
N LYS A 98 -4.63 19.19 27.59
CA LYS A 98 -3.29 19.72 27.29
C LYS A 98 -2.20 19.36 28.30
N ASN A 99 -2.44 18.38 29.17
CA ASN A 99 -1.41 17.85 30.06
C ASN A 99 -0.46 16.93 29.30
N LEU A 100 0.84 16.99 29.60
CA LEU A 100 1.83 16.06 29.07
C LEU A 100 1.70 14.70 29.76
N VAL A 101 1.49 13.63 28.99
CA VAL A 101 1.28 12.27 29.54
C VAL A 101 2.34 11.26 29.08
N GLY A 102 3.16 11.61 28.09
CA GLY A 102 4.22 10.74 27.61
C GLY A 102 5.25 11.50 26.77
N ILE A 103 6.50 11.02 26.81
CA ILE A 103 7.60 11.49 25.98
C ILE A 103 8.41 10.29 25.48
N ALA A 104 8.98 10.40 24.29
CA ALA A 104 9.99 9.46 23.81
C ALA A 104 10.99 10.19 22.91
N GLN A 105 12.19 9.63 22.83
CA GLN A 105 13.21 10.04 21.90
C GLN A 105 13.84 8.80 21.29
N LEU A 106 13.95 8.76 19.96
CA LEU A 106 14.56 7.65 19.24
C LEU A 106 15.24 8.12 17.96
N LEU A 107 16.27 7.39 17.54
CA LEU A 107 16.86 7.56 16.23
C LEU A 107 16.01 6.80 15.19
N PRO A 108 15.71 7.40 14.03
CA PRO A 108 15.10 6.66 12.92
C PRO A 108 16.07 5.58 12.42
N ALA A 109 15.52 4.54 11.81
CA ALA A 109 16.28 3.57 11.04
C ALA A 109 16.93 4.22 9.81
N SER A 110 17.87 3.51 9.17
CA SER A 110 18.61 4.00 8.00
C SER A 110 17.72 4.33 6.80
N ASP A 111 16.53 3.74 6.73
CA ASP A 111 15.51 4.02 5.70
C ASP A 111 14.57 5.17 6.09
N GLY A 112 14.79 5.84 7.23
CA GLY A 112 13.94 6.91 7.73
C GLY A 112 12.72 6.45 8.53
N SER A 113 12.44 5.15 8.61
CA SER A 113 11.32 4.63 9.39
C SER A 113 11.59 4.68 10.88
N PHE A 114 10.53 4.77 11.67
CA PHE A 114 10.61 4.63 13.12
C PHE A 114 9.33 4.03 13.68
N THR A 115 9.49 3.25 14.74
CA THR A 115 8.38 2.64 15.49
C THR A 115 8.67 2.74 16.98
N THR A 116 7.67 3.09 17.76
CA THR A 116 7.75 3.08 19.23
C THR A 116 6.41 2.69 19.83
N THR A 117 6.43 2.23 21.08
CA THR A 117 5.23 1.73 21.77
C THR A 117 5.04 2.46 23.10
N PHE A 118 3.83 2.97 23.32
CA PHE A 118 3.42 3.59 24.57
C PHE A 118 2.30 2.80 25.22
N LYS A 119 2.44 2.48 26.50
CA LYS A 119 1.36 1.85 27.28
C LYS A 119 0.46 2.92 27.87
N VAL A 120 -0.84 2.80 27.63
CA VAL A 120 -1.88 3.73 28.04
C VAL A 120 -2.31 3.38 29.46
N THR A 121 -1.44 3.67 30.44
CA THR A 121 -1.62 3.19 31.81
C THR A 121 -0.95 4.07 32.84
N GLY A 122 -1.42 4.02 34.09
CA GLY A 122 -0.88 4.81 35.19
C GLY A 122 -1.56 6.18 35.40
N PRO A 123 -1.09 6.95 36.39
CA PRO A 123 -1.85 8.05 36.98
C PRO A 123 -2.08 9.25 36.06
N LEU A 124 -1.33 9.35 34.97
CA LEU A 124 -1.47 10.40 33.94
C LEU A 124 -2.54 10.06 32.88
N TRP A 125 -3.04 8.82 32.85
CA TRP A 125 -3.99 8.31 31.85
C TRP A 125 -5.39 8.09 32.43
N LYS A 126 -6.11 9.19 32.66
CA LYS A 126 -7.45 9.17 33.26
C LYS A 126 -8.53 9.72 32.35
N ASP A 127 -8.25 10.86 31.73
CA ASP A 127 -9.26 11.61 30.99
C ASP A 127 -9.58 10.95 29.65
N ALA A 128 -10.85 10.67 29.40
CA ALA A 128 -11.30 10.24 28.08
C ALA A 128 -11.21 11.38 27.06
N GLY A 129 -10.94 11.05 25.80
CA GLY A 129 -10.97 12.01 24.68
C GLY A 129 -9.81 11.85 23.70
N ASN A 130 -9.61 12.87 22.86
CA ASN A 130 -8.58 12.88 21.83
C ASN A 130 -7.21 13.30 22.38
N TYR A 131 -6.28 12.35 22.40
CA TYR A 131 -4.88 12.59 22.71
C TYR A 131 -4.15 12.98 21.42
N THR A 132 -3.18 13.88 21.53
CA THR A 132 -2.37 14.31 20.39
C THR A 132 -0.92 13.89 20.60
N ILE A 133 -0.38 13.17 19.63
CA ILE A 133 1.04 12.89 19.50
C ILE A 133 1.62 14.02 18.67
N ILE A 134 2.61 14.72 19.22
CA ILE A 134 3.36 15.76 18.53
C ILE A 134 4.78 15.22 18.34
N THR A 135 5.18 15.05 17.09
CA THR A 135 6.46 14.46 16.70
C THR A 135 7.30 15.51 16.02
N ASN A 136 8.49 15.75 16.53
CA ASN A 136 9.47 16.67 15.99
C ASN A 136 10.68 15.90 15.48
N TYR A 137 11.23 16.36 14.36
CA TYR A 137 12.49 15.91 13.81
C TYR A 137 13.34 17.14 13.47
N GLY A 138 14.49 17.27 14.11
CA GLY A 138 15.29 18.51 14.02
C GLY A 138 14.51 19.74 14.48
N ARG A 139 14.82 20.90 13.89
CA ARG A 139 14.26 22.20 14.32
C ARG A 139 12.95 22.58 13.65
N TYR A 140 12.74 22.16 12.40
CA TYR A 140 11.69 22.71 11.53
C TYR A 140 10.69 21.66 11.05
N THR A 141 10.94 20.38 11.29
CA THR A 141 10.06 19.31 10.83
C THR A 141 9.21 18.80 11.97
N GLN A 142 7.89 18.95 11.84
CA GLN A 142 6.91 18.48 12.80
C GLN A 142 5.74 17.80 12.10
N ALA A 143 5.20 16.77 12.72
CA ALA A 143 3.94 16.15 12.34
C ALA A 143 3.15 15.76 13.59
N ASN A 144 1.82 15.72 13.46
CA ASN A 144 0.93 15.35 14.56
C ASN A 144 0.08 14.13 14.16
N ALA A 145 -0.20 13.27 15.13
CA ALA A 145 -1.21 12.22 15.04
C ALA A 145 -2.17 12.33 16.23
N THR A 146 -3.39 11.81 16.07
CA THR A 146 -4.40 11.82 17.13
C THR A 146 -5.02 10.45 17.27
N PHE A 147 -5.32 10.07 18.51
CA PHE A 147 -6.11 8.88 18.82
C PHE A 147 -7.09 9.16 19.96
N TYR A 148 -8.18 8.41 20.00
CA TYR A 148 -9.16 8.48 21.07
C TYR A 148 -8.80 7.53 22.22
N TYR A 149 -8.83 8.00 23.45
CA TYR A 149 -8.71 7.16 24.64
C TYR A 149 -10.04 7.13 25.37
N SER A 150 -10.53 5.94 25.74
CA SER A 150 -11.81 5.76 26.41
C SER A 150 -11.83 6.22 27.88
N GLY A 151 -10.67 6.55 28.45
CA GLY A 151 -10.52 6.97 29.83
C GLY A 151 -10.22 5.78 30.76
N GLY A 152 -9.83 6.09 31.98
CA GLY A 152 -9.42 5.08 32.94
C GLY A 152 -9.32 5.60 34.37
N ASN A 153 -9.09 4.69 35.31
CA ASN A 153 -8.97 5.04 36.73
C ASN A 153 -7.53 5.41 37.14
N GLY A 154 -6.58 5.37 36.20
CA GLY A 154 -5.17 5.69 36.43
C GLY A 154 -4.36 4.57 37.11
N GLN A 155 -4.92 3.37 37.24
CA GLN A 155 -4.18 2.18 37.63
C GLN A 155 -3.16 1.77 36.56
N ILE A 156 -2.09 1.11 37.02
CA ILE A 156 -1.07 0.52 36.16
C ILE A 156 -1.51 -0.93 35.86
N ILE A 157 -1.88 -1.18 34.61
CA ILE A 157 -2.29 -2.46 34.05
C ILE A 157 -1.52 -2.65 32.74
N PHE A 158 -1.03 -3.85 32.48
CA PHE A 158 -0.25 -4.15 31.29
C PHE A 158 -0.95 -5.19 30.44
N SER A 159 -1.27 -4.82 29.20
CA SER A 159 -1.52 -5.80 28.15
C SER A 159 -0.20 -6.38 27.63
N ASN A 160 -0.20 -7.67 27.32
CA ASN A 160 0.95 -8.34 26.71
C ASN A 160 1.14 -7.84 25.28
N VAL A 161 2.37 -7.44 24.95
CA VAL A 161 2.78 -6.99 23.62
C VAL A 161 4.05 -7.75 23.27
N ILE A 162 4.06 -8.39 22.11
CA ILE A 162 5.22 -9.06 21.54
C ILE A 162 5.80 -8.13 20.49
N ASN A 163 7.11 -7.91 20.53
CA ASN A 163 7.88 -7.20 19.51
C ASN A 163 9.02 -8.13 19.09
N ASP A 164 8.93 -8.64 17.87
CA ASP A 164 9.77 -9.74 17.40
C ASP A 164 9.96 -9.67 15.88
N VAL A 165 10.79 -10.54 15.32
CA VAL A 165 11.09 -10.60 13.89
C VAL A 165 10.75 -12.00 13.37
N TYR A 166 9.90 -12.05 12.34
CA TYR A 166 9.63 -13.29 11.63
C TYR A 166 10.63 -13.47 10.48
N HIS A 167 11.30 -14.62 10.41
CA HIS A 167 12.27 -14.95 9.37
C HIS A 167 11.60 -15.75 8.25
N LEU A 168 11.11 -15.07 7.22
CA LEU A 168 10.38 -15.69 6.11
C LEU A 168 11.33 -16.14 4.99
N GLN A 169 11.24 -17.39 4.55
CA GLN A 169 11.96 -17.87 3.37
C GLN A 169 11.11 -17.69 2.11
N ALA A 170 11.57 -16.89 1.15
CA ALA A 170 10.91 -16.71 -0.13
C ALA A 170 11.95 -16.49 -1.24
N GLY A 171 11.74 -17.07 -2.43
CA GLY A 171 12.66 -16.90 -3.57
C GLY A 171 14.11 -17.30 -3.31
N GLY A 172 14.37 -18.20 -2.35
CA GLY A 172 15.72 -18.60 -1.94
C GLY A 172 16.47 -17.60 -1.05
N VAL A 173 15.77 -16.57 -0.54
CA VAL A 173 16.30 -15.55 0.38
C VAL A 173 15.48 -15.53 1.67
N THR A 174 16.12 -15.19 2.78
CA THR A 174 15.45 -14.93 4.05
C THR A 174 15.09 -13.46 4.16
N TYR A 175 13.81 -13.16 4.39
CA TYR A 175 13.28 -11.84 4.67
C TYR A 175 12.97 -11.71 6.15
N ASP A 176 13.59 -10.74 6.80
CA ASP A 176 13.28 -10.36 8.17
C ASP A 176 12.07 -9.42 8.17
N ILE A 177 10.99 -9.84 8.84
CA ILE A 177 9.75 -9.08 8.95
C ILE A 177 9.55 -8.73 10.42
N PRO A 178 10.01 -7.55 10.88
CA PRO A 178 9.70 -7.06 12.21
C PRO A 178 8.20 -6.88 12.39
N TYR A 179 7.67 -7.33 13.52
CA TYR A 179 6.27 -7.20 13.86
C TYR A 179 6.05 -6.90 15.34
N ILE A 180 4.93 -6.22 15.62
CA ILE A 180 4.41 -5.99 16.96
C ILE A 180 2.98 -6.53 16.99
N ILE A 181 2.70 -7.47 17.88
CA ILE A 181 1.36 -8.04 18.08
C ILE A 181 0.90 -7.84 19.53
N LYS A 182 -0.34 -7.38 19.70
CA LYS A 182 -0.86 -6.89 20.98
C LYS A 182 -1.86 -7.83 21.63
N ASN A 183 -2.16 -7.53 22.90
CA ASN A 183 -3.23 -8.13 23.70
C ASN A 183 -3.12 -9.66 23.80
N GLY A 184 -1.89 -10.13 24.03
CA GLY A 184 -1.60 -11.55 24.24
C GLY A 184 -1.72 -12.44 23.00
N ALA A 185 -2.02 -11.87 21.83
CA ALA A 185 -2.02 -12.60 20.59
C ALA A 185 -0.59 -12.95 20.13
N SER A 186 -0.46 -13.96 19.27
CA SER A 186 0.82 -14.42 18.73
C SER A 186 0.73 -14.73 17.25
N VAL A 187 1.81 -14.48 16.52
CA VAL A 187 1.98 -14.94 15.13
C VAL A 187 2.47 -16.39 15.18
N LYS A 188 1.84 -17.27 14.39
CA LYS A 188 2.21 -18.69 14.28
C LYS A 188 3.02 -18.97 13.01
N SER A 189 2.59 -18.44 11.87
CA SER A 189 3.31 -18.56 10.60
C SER A 189 3.05 -17.37 9.69
N MET A 190 3.95 -17.17 8.73
CA MET A 190 3.74 -16.35 7.54
C MET A 190 4.10 -17.18 6.32
N ASP A 191 3.20 -17.21 5.34
CA ASP A 191 3.28 -18.07 4.17
C ASP A 191 3.00 -17.25 2.89
N VAL A 192 3.80 -17.47 1.85
CA VAL A 192 3.71 -16.73 0.57
C VAL A 192 2.88 -17.52 -0.42
N TYR A 193 1.94 -16.88 -1.08
CA TYR A 193 1.19 -17.44 -2.20
C TYR A 193 1.44 -16.59 -3.44
N ALA A 194 2.47 -16.97 -4.19
CA ALA A 194 2.95 -16.21 -5.33
C ALA A 194 1.94 -16.10 -6.48
N ASP A 195 1.15 -17.15 -6.70
CA ASP A 195 0.06 -17.20 -7.68
C ASP A 195 -1.08 -16.23 -7.37
N LYS A 196 -1.21 -15.82 -6.10
CA LYS A 196 -2.25 -14.91 -5.60
C LYS A 196 -1.73 -13.54 -5.20
N PHE A 197 -0.43 -13.28 -5.36
CA PHE A 197 0.24 -12.08 -4.84
C PHE A 197 -0.09 -11.83 -3.36
N MET A 198 -0.07 -12.88 -2.54
CA MET A 198 -0.63 -12.86 -1.19
C MET A 198 0.39 -13.34 -0.14
N LEU A 199 0.43 -12.65 0.99
CA LEU A 199 1.09 -13.09 2.21
C LEU A 199 -0.02 -13.46 3.22
N GLU A 200 -0.11 -14.73 3.56
CA GLU A 200 -1.01 -15.22 4.62
C GLU A 200 -0.25 -15.22 5.95
N ILE A 201 -0.88 -14.71 7.00
CA ILE A 201 -0.33 -14.70 8.35
C ILE A 201 -1.31 -15.47 9.24
N THR A 202 -0.85 -16.57 9.82
CA THR A 202 -1.61 -17.33 10.82
C THR A 202 -1.36 -16.75 12.19
N ILE A 203 -2.42 -16.41 12.92
CA ILE A 203 -2.36 -15.85 14.28
C ILE A 203 -3.18 -16.67 15.27
N ASP A 204 -2.92 -16.46 16.55
CA ASP A 204 -3.74 -16.90 17.67
C ASP A 204 -4.12 -15.67 18.49
N ALA A 205 -5.42 -15.32 18.47
CA ALA A 205 -5.96 -14.08 19.01
C ALA A 205 -6.90 -14.36 20.21
N PRO A 206 -6.38 -14.46 21.45
CA PRO A 206 -7.22 -14.69 22.64
C PRO A 206 -8.08 -13.48 23.01
N SER A 207 -7.78 -12.29 22.48
CA SER A 207 -8.57 -11.06 22.63
C SER A 207 -8.37 -10.12 21.44
N ASP A 208 -9.24 -9.12 21.30
CA ASP A 208 -9.13 -8.07 20.29
C ASP A 208 -7.78 -7.34 20.38
N GLY A 209 -7.18 -7.03 19.23
CA GLY A 209 -5.86 -6.43 19.18
C GLY A 209 -5.49 -5.91 17.80
N SER A 210 -4.19 -5.71 17.60
CA SER A 210 -3.64 -5.34 16.30
C SER A 210 -2.29 -6.01 16.06
N LEU A 211 -1.99 -6.23 14.78
CA LEU A 211 -0.70 -6.65 14.27
C LEU A 211 -0.12 -5.49 13.46
N THR A 212 1.01 -4.94 13.92
CA THR A 212 1.82 -4.00 13.14
C THR A 212 2.99 -4.75 12.52
N LEU A 213 3.16 -4.68 11.20
CA LEU A 213 4.27 -5.32 10.49
C LEU A 213 5.08 -4.31 9.68
N THR A 214 6.39 -4.49 9.63
CA THR A 214 7.29 -3.76 8.72
C THR A 214 7.64 -4.68 7.56
N LEU A 215 6.93 -4.52 6.45
CA LEU A 215 7.02 -5.38 5.28
C LEU A 215 8.05 -4.83 4.27
N PRO A 216 9.10 -5.59 3.92
CA PRO A 216 10.04 -5.18 2.87
C PRO A 216 9.37 -5.14 1.50
N ARG A 217 9.55 -4.03 0.75
CA ARG A 217 9.01 -3.93 -0.62
C ARG A 217 9.63 -4.91 -1.61
N GLN A 218 10.84 -5.36 -1.31
CA GLN A 218 11.52 -6.39 -2.09
C GLN A 218 10.84 -7.76 -1.97
N LEU A 219 10.11 -8.01 -0.88
CA LEU A 219 9.30 -9.22 -0.71
C LEU A 219 7.97 -9.07 -1.43
N MET A 220 7.26 -7.97 -1.19
CA MET A 220 5.91 -7.73 -1.70
C MET A 220 5.67 -6.23 -1.84
N ASP A 221 4.97 -5.83 -2.91
CA ASP A 221 4.52 -4.45 -3.08
C ASP A 221 3.14 -4.34 -3.74
N ALA A 222 2.51 -3.18 -3.58
CA ALA A 222 1.29 -2.77 -4.23
C ALA A 222 1.56 -1.49 -5.05
N LYS A 223 1.49 -1.63 -6.37
CA LYS A 223 1.76 -0.56 -7.34
C LYS A 223 0.58 -0.38 -8.28
N VAL A 224 0.35 0.87 -8.72
CA VAL A 224 -0.56 1.14 -9.83
C VAL A 224 0.07 0.60 -11.11
N PRO A 225 -0.62 -0.25 -11.89
CA PRO A 225 -0.08 -0.74 -13.16
C PRO A 225 0.25 0.41 -14.12
N ALA A 226 1.33 0.25 -14.89
CA ALA A 226 1.67 1.22 -15.93
C ALA A 226 0.56 1.31 -16.99
N ASN A 227 0.11 2.52 -17.30
CA ASN A 227 -0.84 2.76 -18.37
C ASN A 227 -0.11 2.89 -19.72
N LEU A 228 0.32 1.75 -20.28
CA LEU A 228 1.00 1.69 -21.57
C LEU A 228 0.00 1.62 -22.73
N THR A 229 0.28 2.34 -23.82
CA THR A 229 -0.47 2.21 -25.08
C THR A 229 -0.09 0.92 -25.81
N GLN A 230 -0.96 0.47 -26.73
CA GLN A 230 -0.68 -0.71 -27.55
C GLN A 230 0.67 -0.61 -28.28
N ASP A 231 1.00 0.55 -28.84
CA ASP A 231 2.27 0.78 -29.55
C ASP A 231 3.48 0.66 -28.61
N GLN A 232 3.35 1.11 -27.36
CA GLN A 232 4.40 1.00 -26.35
C GLN A 232 4.63 -0.45 -25.90
N ILE A 233 3.56 -1.24 -25.82
CA ILE A 233 3.64 -2.68 -25.54
C ILE A 233 4.34 -3.39 -26.70
N MET A 234 3.97 -3.06 -27.95
CA MET A 234 4.58 -3.64 -29.16
C MET A 234 6.05 -3.23 -29.32
N ALA A 235 6.43 -2.03 -28.87
CA ALA A 235 7.80 -1.55 -28.85
C ALA A 235 8.67 -2.18 -27.73
N GLY A 236 8.08 -3.02 -26.87
CA GLY A 236 8.81 -3.70 -25.81
C GLY A 236 9.35 -2.76 -24.73
N ILE A 237 8.67 -1.64 -24.47
CA ILE A 237 9.07 -0.70 -23.41
C ILE A 237 9.12 -1.44 -22.08
N LYS A 238 10.29 -1.37 -21.41
CA LYS A 238 10.46 -1.91 -20.06
C LYS A 238 10.03 -0.86 -19.03
N ILE A 239 9.12 -1.25 -18.15
CA ILE A 239 8.72 -0.45 -16.99
C ILE A 239 9.63 -0.77 -15.82
N ASN A 240 10.12 0.26 -15.15
CA ASN A 240 10.76 0.11 -13.85
C ASN A 240 9.66 0.08 -12.76
N PRO A 241 9.45 -1.05 -12.05
CA PRO A 241 8.40 -1.14 -11.03
C PRO A 241 8.59 -0.14 -9.88
N ASN A 242 9.83 0.30 -9.63
CA ASN A 242 10.14 1.27 -8.57
C ASN A 242 9.64 2.69 -8.90
N GLU A 243 9.41 2.98 -10.19
CA GLU A 243 8.92 4.29 -10.65
C GLU A 243 7.40 4.36 -10.69
N LEU A 244 6.72 3.23 -10.47
CA LEU A 244 5.26 3.19 -10.42
C LEU A 244 4.74 3.81 -9.13
N GLU A 245 3.60 4.48 -9.25
CA GLU A 245 2.87 5.02 -8.10
C GLU A 245 2.43 3.90 -7.15
N ASP A 246 2.41 4.20 -5.86
CA ASP A 246 1.99 3.26 -4.84
C ASP A 246 0.46 3.10 -4.85
N SER A 247 -0.03 1.86 -4.99
CA SER A 247 -1.41 1.52 -4.65
C SER A 247 -1.49 1.11 -3.17
N ASN A 248 -2.68 0.74 -2.68
CA ASN A 248 -2.84 0.19 -1.34
C ASN A 248 -2.93 -1.33 -1.41
N TYR A 249 -2.44 -2.00 -0.38
CA TYR A 249 -2.76 -3.41 -0.17
C TYR A 249 -4.25 -3.62 0.06
N ILE A 250 -4.71 -4.81 -0.26
CA ILE A 250 -6.01 -5.33 0.17
C ILE A 250 -5.73 -6.26 1.34
N VAL A 251 -6.38 -6.03 2.48
CA VAL A 251 -6.19 -6.85 3.68
C VAL A 251 -7.50 -7.47 4.12
N THR A 252 -7.49 -8.78 4.34
CA THR A 252 -8.60 -9.50 4.95
C THR A 252 -8.18 -10.06 6.31
N VAL A 253 -9.12 -10.17 7.23
CA VAL A 253 -8.96 -10.92 8.49
C VAL A 253 -10.08 -11.96 8.55
N SER A 254 -9.70 -13.23 8.68
CA SER A 254 -10.63 -14.37 8.63
C SER A 254 -11.57 -14.28 7.40
N GLN A 255 -11.01 -13.93 6.23
CA GLN A 255 -11.70 -13.74 4.94
C GLN A 255 -12.63 -12.51 4.83
N LYS A 256 -12.67 -11.65 5.85
CA LYS A 256 -13.43 -10.39 5.82
C LYS A 256 -12.52 -9.23 5.46
N LEU A 257 -12.91 -8.41 4.48
CA LEU A 257 -12.20 -7.18 4.16
C LEU A 257 -12.26 -6.19 5.33
N ILE A 258 -11.13 -5.60 5.70
CA ILE A 258 -11.00 -4.66 6.81
C ILE A 258 -10.34 -3.35 6.38
N GLN A 259 -10.45 -2.33 7.23
CA GLN A 259 -9.63 -1.13 7.14
C GLN A 259 -8.41 -1.28 8.03
N PHE A 260 -7.27 -0.84 7.52
CA PHE A 260 -5.98 -0.88 8.21
C PHE A 260 -5.25 0.46 7.99
N THR A 261 -4.23 0.74 8.80
CA THR A 261 -3.37 1.90 8.57
C THR A 261 -2.07 1.48 7.92
N GLU A 262 -1.56 2.31 7.01
CA GLU A 262 -0.33 2.04 6.27
C GLU A 262 0.58 3.28 6.28
N THR A 263 1.87 3.09 6.57
CA THR A 263 2.92 4.09 6.38
C THR A 263 3.81 3.64 5.23
N LYS A 264 3.86 4.46 4.18
CA LYS A 264 4.58 4.19 2.94
C LYS A 264 5.99 4.79 3.01
N ASN A 265 7.01 3.96 2.82
CA ASN A 265 8.42 4.34 2.75
C ASN A 265 9.01 3.81 1.42
N PRO A 266 10.01 4.42 0.78
CA PRO A 266 10.70 3.84 -0.39
C PRO A 266 11.20 2.39 -0.28
N SER A 267 11.57 1.90 0.90
CA SER A 267 12.14 0.55 1.11
C SER A 267 11.16 -0.44 1.75
N VAL A 268 10.28 0.05 2.62
CA VAL A 268 9.36 -0.77 3.42
C VAL A 268 7.94 -0.23 3.42
N ARG A 269 7.00 -1.06 3.87
CA ARG A 269 5.59 -0.75 4.10
C ARG A 269 5.25 -1.13 5.52
N ILE A 270 4.86 -0.17 6.34
CA ILE A 270 4.46 -0.47 7.71
C ILE A 270 2.94 -0.53 7.77
N LEU A 271 2.37 -1.71 8.00
CA LEU A 271 0.93 -1.93 8.06
C LEU A 271 0.52 -2.16 9.51
N SER A 272 -0.61 -1.61 9.93
CA SER A 272 -1.25 -1.95 11.21
C SER A 272 -2.67 -2.44 11.00
N ILE A 273 -2.87 -3.71 11.33
CA ILE A 273 -4.04 -4.50 10.98
C ILE A 273 -4.79 -4.84 12.29
N PRO A 274 -6.00 -4.31 12.51
CA PRO A 274 -6.84 -4.74 13.63
C PRO A 274 -7.37 -6.16 13.43
N PHE A 275 -7.51 -6.90 14.53
CA PHE A 275 -8.18 -8.20 14.56
C PHE A 275 -9.06 -8.33 15.81
N HIS A 276 -10.03 -9.22 15.76
CA HIS A 276 -10.91 -9.56 16.87
C HIS A 276 -10.49 -10.88 17.54
N GLN A 277 -10.99 -11.10 18.75
CA GLN A 277 -10.88 -12.37 19.44
C GLN A 277 -11.34 -13.53 18.56
N GLY A 278 -10.52 -14.57 18.46
CA GLY A 278 -10.82 -15.78 17.68
C GLY A 278 -10.48 -15.68 16.20
N ASP A 279 -10.01 -14.53 15.70
CA ASP A 279 -9.45 -14.46 14.35
C ASP A 279 -8.18 -15.30 14.25
N THR A 280 -8.02 -15.97 13.11
CA THR A 280 -6.94 -16.96 12.91
C THR A 280 -6.05 -16.67 11.71
N LYS A 281 -6.53 -15.87 10.76
CA LYS A 281 -5.83 -15.62 9.49
C LYS A 281 -5.92 -14.15 9.09
N ILE A 282 -4.82 -13.63 8.58
CA ILE A 282 -4.73 -12.31 7.95
C ILE A 282 -4.13 -12.50 6.57
N ASP A 283 -4.83 -12.08 5.52
CA ASP A 283 -4.30 -12.13 4.16
C ASP A 283 -3.95 -10.71 3.70
N ILE A 284 -2.72 -10.50 3.24
CA ILE A 284 -2.25 -9.25 2.66
C ILE A 284 -2.02 -9.49 1.16
N ILE A 285 -2.79 -8.81 0.33
CA ILE A 285 -2.80 -8.99 -1.13
C ILE A 285 -2.24 -7.72 -1.77
N GLY A 286 -1.19 -7.89 -2.58
CA GLY A 286 -0.53 -6.83 -3.33
C GLY A 286 -0.69 -6.99 -4.84
N THR A 287 0.19 -6.33 -5.59
CA THR A 287 0.30 -6.51 -7.06
C THR A 287 1.55 -7.29 -7.45
N MET A 288 2.48 -7.45 -6.52
CA MET A 288 3.72 -8.19 -6.71
C MET A 288 4.09 -8.89 -5.39
N ILE A 289 4.62 -10.10 -5.51
CA ILE A 289 5.27 -10.82 -4.41
C ILE A 289 6.40 -11.67 -5.00
N VAL A 290 7.45 -11.89 -4.22
CA VAL A 290 8.55 -12.77 -4.61
C VAL A 290 8.02 -14.18 -4.88
N PRO A 291 8.30 -14.76 -6.06
CA PRO A 291 7.92 -16.13 -6.35
C PRO A 291 8.60 -17.13 -5.41
N GLU A 292 7.91 -18.21 -5.08
CA GLU A 292 8.43 -19.26 -4.20
C GLU A 292 9.54 -20.13 -4.84
N PHE A 293 9.86 -19.91 -6.12
CA PHE A 293 10.85 -20.72 -6.84
C PHE A 293 12.27 -20.41 -6.35
N GLY A 294 12.66 -21.04 -5.23
CA GLY A 294 14.03 -21.07 -4.77
C GLY A 294 14.91 -21.99 -5.62
N PRO A 295 16.18 -22.20 -5.19
CA PRO A 295 17.11 -23.13 -5.83
C PRO A 295 16.54 -24.54 -6.06
N SER A 296 15.57 -24.97 -5.23
CA SER A 296 14.89 -26.25 -5.36
C SER A 296 14.14 -26.40 -6.69
N ALA A 297 13.49 -25.34 -7.17
CA ALA A 297 12.78 -25.39 -8.46
C ALA A 297 13.76 -25.47 -9.64
N ALA A 298 14.87 -24.75 -9.55
CA ALA A 298 15.96 -24.83 -10.52
C ALA A 298 16.63 -26.23 -10.51
N LEU A 299 16.77 -26.86 -9.35
CA LEU A 299 17.28 -28.22 -9.21
C LEU A 299 16.32 -29.24 -9.82
N VAL A 300 15.02 -29.15 -9.51
CA VAL A 300 14.00 -30.03 -10.09
C VAL A 300 13.93 -29.85 -11.61
N LEU A 301 13.98 -28.59 -12.10
CA LEU A 301 14.04 -28.29 -13.52
C LEU A 301 15.30 -28.87 -14.18
N ALA A 302 16.47 -28.73 -13.53
CA ALA A 302 17.72 -29.29 -14.02
C ALA A 302 17.68 -30.83 -14.09
N ILE A 303 17.18 -31.49 -13.04
CA ILE A 303 17.01 -32.95 -13.01
C ILE A 303 16.02 -33.39 -14.11
N ALA A 304 14.93 -32.67 -14.31
CA ALA A 304 13.95 -32.97 -15.35
C ALA A 304 14.56 -32.84 -16.76
N ILE A 305 15.28 -31.75 -17.03
CA ILE A 305 15.96 -31.54 -18.32
C ILE A 305 17.00 -32.64 -18.57
N ILE A 306 17.84 -32.96 -17.57
CA ILE A 306 18.84 -34.02 -17.68
C ILE A 306 18.17 -35.37 -17.96
N SER A 307 17.07 -35.67 -17.28
CA SER A 307 16.31 -36.92 -17.48
C SER A 307 15.73 -37.00 -18.90
N ILE A 308 15.15 -35.91 -19.40
CA ILE A 308 14.61 -35.84 -20.76
C ILE A 308 15.72 -36.04 -21.79
N ILE A 309 16.86 -35.35 -21.65
CA ILE A 309 18.01 -35.51 -22.56
C ILE A 309 18.51 -36.95 -22.54
N ALA A 310 18.69 -37.54 -21.35
CA ALA A 310 19.18 -38.91 -21.20
C ALA A 310 18.22 -39.93 -21.83
N VAL A 311 16.91 -39.79 -21.60
CA VAL A 311 15.90 -40.66 -22.21
C VAL A 311 15.85 -40.45 -23.72
N SER A 312 15.84 -39.20 -24.20
CA SER A 312 15.76 -38.87 -25.62
C SER A 312 17.00 -39.33 -26.39
N ALA A 313 18.18 -39.26 -25.78
CA ALA A 313 19.42 -39.80 -26.33
C ALA A 313 19.40 -41.35 -26.37
N LYS A 314 18.78 -42.00 -25.38
CA LYS A 314 18.68 -43.47 -25.31
C LYS A 314 17.60 -44.04 -26.23
N THR A 315 16.49 -43.33 -26.46
CA THR A 315 15.34 -43.82 -27.24
C THR A 315 15.34 -43.36 -28.70
N GLY A 316 16.18 -42.39 -29.07
CA GLY A 316 16.36 -42.00 -30.48
C GLY A 316 15.09 -41.45 -31.14
N LEU A 317 14.29 -40.64 -30.42
CA LEU A 317 13.12 -39.94 -30.99
C LEU A 317 13.56 -39.01 -32.13
N ARG A 318 13.58 -39.53 -33.36
CA ARG A 318 13.66 -38.74 -34.58
C ARG A 318 12.24 -38.37 -34.99
N PHE A 319 11.87 -37.10 -34.84
CA PHE A 319 10.68 -36.54 -35.48
C PHE A 319 10.94 -36.50 -36.99
N MET A 320 10.64 -37.60 -37.69
CA MET A 320 10.71 -37.64 -39.14
C MET A 320 9.37 -37.12 -39.68
N PRO A 321 9.33 -36.06 -40.50
CA PRO A 321 8.08 -35.58 -41.07
C PRO A 321 7.57 -36.66 -42.03
N LYS A 322 6.33 -37.11 -41.85
CA LYS A 322 5.62 -37.83 -42.92
C LYS A 322 4.99 -36.78 -43.82
N TYR A 323 5.40 -36.81 -45.08
CA TYR A 323 4.75 -36.09 -46.19
C TYR A 323 3.28 -36.43 -46.29
#